data_AF-A0A957LNJ9-F1
#
_entry.id   AF-A0A957LNJ9-F1
#
_cell.length_a   1.000
_cell.length_b   1.000
_cell.length_c   1.000
_cell.angle_alpha   90.00
_cell.angle_beta   90.00
_cell.angle_gamma   90.00
#
_symmetry.space_group_name_H-M   'P 1'
#
loop_
_entity.id
_entity.type
_entity.pdbx_description
1 polymer ?
#
loop_
_entity_poly.entity_id
_entity_poly.type
_entity_poly.pdbx_seq_one_letter_code
_entity_poly.pdbx_strand_id
1 'polypeptide(L)'
;MTGEPMEEPELDRQSFVVTIWLEDGEGGAGIPTWRGRVTHVPSGERRYLSRLEDIADFVRPYLLRMGVNLSPPRCWPWRMRRKP
;
A
#
# COMPACT_ATOMS: atom_id res chain seq x y z
N MET A 1 12.27 -13.87 -38.30
CA MET A 1 12.29 -13.73 -36.82
C MET A 1 11.38 -12.57 -36.49
N THR A 2 10.11 -12.88 -36.20
CA THR A 2 9.09 -11.90 -35.83
C THR A 2 9.47 -11.35 -34.47
N GLY A 3 9.74 -10.05 -34.37
CA GLY A 3 9.81 -9.38 -33.08
C GLY A 3 8.39 -9.37 -32.53
N GLU A 4 8.14 -10.20 -31.52
CA GLU A 4 6.91 -10.11 -30.73
C GLU A 4 6.70 -8.64 -30.32
N PRO A 5 5.48 -8.10 -30.46
CA PRO A 5 5.21 -6.76 -29.95
C PRO A 5 5.55 -6.77 -28.47
N MET A 6 6.51 -5.94 -28.09
CA MET A 6 6.81 -5.65 -26.70
C MET A 6 5.49 -5.22 -26.07
N GLU A 7 4.86 -6.11 -25.29
CA GLU A 7 3.64 -5.82 -24.56
C GLU A 7 3.88 -4.51 -23.79
N GLU A 8 3.25 -3.43 -24.22
CA GLU A 8 3.27 -2.17 -23.49
C GLU A 8 2.69 -2.48 -22.11
N PRO A 9 3.50 -2.49 -21.04
CA PRO A 9 3.04 -3.08 -19.80
C PRO A 9 1.98 -2.16 -19.20
N GLU A 10 0.75 -2.66 -19.18
CA GLU A 10 -0.16 -2.50 -18.05
C GLU A 10 -0.45 -1.06 -17.60
N LEU A 11 -0.82 -0.13 -18.49
CA LEU A 11 -1.31 1.20 -18.03
C LEU A 11 -2.56 1.08 -17.13
N ASP A 12 -3.34 0.03 -17.32
CA ASP A 12 -4.62 -0.20 -16.61
C ASP A 12 -4.48 -1.03 -15.32
N ARG A 13 -3.29 -1.58 -15.01
CA ARG A 13 -3.10 -2.42 -13.82
C ARG A 13 -2.05 -1.79 -12.91
N GLN A 14 -2.32 -1.84 -11.61
CA GLN A 14 -1.40 -1.34 -10.60
C GLN A 14 -1.11 -2.48 -9.63
N SER A 15 0.16 -2.83 -9.50
CA SER A 15 0.62 -3.96 -8.68
C SER A 15 1.34 -3.45 -7.43
N PHE A 16 1.01 -4.03 -6.29
CA PHE A 16 1.57 -3.66 -5.00
C PHE A 16 2.06 -4.91 -4.27
N VAL A 17 3.24 -4.83 -3.66
CA VAL A 17 3.74 -5.88 -2.76
C VAL A 17 3.71 -5.33 -1.34
N VAL A 18 3.03 -6.02 -0.45
CA VAL A 18 3.00 -5.73 0.99
C VAL A 18 3.80 -6.82 1.70
N THR A 19 4.88 -6.41 2.37
CA THR A 19 5.66 -7.27 3.26
C THR A 19 5.29 -6.92 4.70
N ILE A 20 5.01 -7.92 5.55
CA ILE A 20 4.68 -7.75 6.97
C ILE A 20 5.61 -8.63 7.79
N TRP A 21 6.10 -8.11 8.91
CA TRP A 21 6.90 -8.85 9.89
C TRP A 21 6.56 -8.38 11.31
N LEU A 22 6.94 -9.18 12.31
CA LEU A 22 6.84 -8.81 13.71
C LEU A 22 8.19 -8.26 14.18
N GLU A 23 8.16 -7.18 14.95
CA GLU A 23 9.27 -6.75 15.80
C GLU A 23 8.97 -7.22 17.22
N ASP A 24 9.94 -7.90 17.84
CA ASP A 24 9.87 -8.27 19.25
C ASP A 24 9.79 -7.00 20.10
N GLY A 25 8.90 -6.98 21.09
CA GLY A 25 8.83 -5.88 22.04
C GLY A 25 10.14 -5.77 22.84
N GLU A 26 10.55 -4.55 23.20
CA GLU A 26 11.76 -4.32 24.02
C GLU A 26 11.78 -5.26 25.23
N GLY A 27 12.82 -6.09 25.31
CA GLY A 27 13.05 -6.98 26.46
C GLY A 27 12.26 -8.30 26.48
N GLY A 28 11.64 -8.73 25.38
CA GLY A 28 11.03 -10.08 25.26
C GLY A 28 9.75 -10.30 26.07
N ALA A 29 9.27 -9.29 26.78
CA ALA A 29 8.01 -9.31 27.54
C ALA A 29 6.91 -8.40 26.94
N GLY A 30 7.20 -7.70 25.85
CA GLY A 30 6.27 -6.79 25.19
C GLY A 30 5.33 -7.48 24.20
N ILE A 31 4.16 -6.89 23.97
CA ILE A 31 3.24 -7.30 22.90
C ILE A 31 3.97 -7.12 21.56
N PRO A 32 4.07 -8.16 20.70
CA PRO A 32 4.76 -8.06 19.43
C PRO A 32 4.09 -6.97 18.58
N THR A 33 4.91 -6.06 18.05
CA THR A 33 4.42 -4.98 17.20
C THR A 33 4.68 -5.36 15.75
N TRP A 34 3.63 -5.39 14.93
CA TRP A 34 3.83 -5.64 13.51
C TRP A 34 4.36 -4.40 12.82
N ARG A 35 5.13 -4.65 11.77
CA ARG A 35 5.64 -3.65 10.84
C ARG A 35 5.43 -4.15 9.44
N GLY A 36 5.45 -3.23 8.49
CA GLY A 36 5.34 -3.58 7.10
C GLY A 36 6.03 -2.61 6.18
N ARG A 37 6.03 -3.00 4.91
CA ARG A 37 6.43 -2.15 3.81
C ARG A 37 5.52 -2.44 2.63
N VAL A 38 5.01 -1.39 2.00
CA VAL A 38 4.35 -1.48 0.70
C VAL A 38 5.29 -0.96 -0.37
N THR A 39 5.33 -1.64 -1.51
CA THR A 39 6.06 -1.24 -2.71
C THR A 39 5.10 -1.24 -3.89
N HIS A 40 5.02 -0.11 -4.62
CA HIS A 40 4.36 -0.07 -5.91
C HIS A 40 5.30 -0.63 -6.98
N VAL A 41 4.95 -1.77 -7.57
CA VAL A 41 5.83 -2.55 -8.44
C VAL A 41 6.27 -1.77 -9.68
N PRO A 42 5.37 -1.13 -10.47
CA PRO A 42 5.78 -0.35 -11.64
C PRO A 42 6.73 0.80 -11.34
N SER A 43 6.46 1.59 -10.30
CA SER A 43 7.26 2.81 -10.01
C SER A 43 8.47 2.57 -9.11
N GLY A 44 8.50 1.47 -8.37
CA GLY A 44 9.46 1.23 -7.29
C GLY A 44 9.25 2.09 -6.03
N GLU A 45 8.24 2.97 -5.98
CA GLU A 45 7.88 3.75 -4.78
C GLU A 45 7.60 2.80 -3.62
N ARG A 46 8.16 3.12 -2.44
CA ARG A 46 8.04 2.29 -1.24
C ARG A 46 7.68 3.12 -0.02
N ARG A 47 6.90 2.56 0.90
CA ARG A 47 6.54 3.19 2.17
C ARG A 47 6.56 2.17 3.30
N TYR A 48 7.14 2.56 4.43
CA TYR A 48 7.10 1.79 5.67
C TYR A 48 5.72 1.92 6.32
N LEU A 49 5.24 0.85 6.95
CA LEU A 49 3.90 0.72 7.50
C LEU A 49 4.00 0.35 8.97
N SER A 50 3.20 1.04 9.79
CA SER A 50 2.93 0.66 11.17
C SER A 50 1.43 0.52 11.45
N ARG A 51 0.58 0.88 10.46
CA ARG A 51 -0.87 0.78 10.52
C ARG A 51 -1.43 0.20 9.23
N LEU A 52 -2.54 -0.53 9.32
CA LEU A 52 -3.14 -1.18 8.16
C LEU A 52 -3.73 -0.13 7.19
N GLU A 53 -4.22 0.98 7.75
CA GLU A 53 -4.74 2.12 6.99
C GLU A 53 -3.70 2.75 6.06
N ASP A 54 -2.41 2.67 6.41
CA ASP A 54 -1.32 3.24 5.61
C ASP A 54 -1.22 2.56 4.23
N ILE A 55 -1.67 1.30 4.10
CA ILE A 55 -1.75 0.60 2.82
C ILE A 55 -2.80 1.26 1.93
N ALA A 56 -4.00 1.50 2.46
CA ALA A 56 -5.07 2.14 1.71
C ALA A 56 -4.69 3.57 1.32
N ASP A 57 -4.04 4.32 2.23
CA ASP A 57 -3.51 5.65 1.95
C ASP A 57 -2.41 5.64 0.86
N PHE A 58 -1.63 4.56 0.78
CA PHE A 58 -0.63 4.38 -0.27
C PHE A 58 -1.26 4.06 -1.63
N VAL A 59 -2.29 3.19 -1.67
CA VAL A 59 -2.97 2.77 -2.91
C VAL A 59 -3.90 3.85 -3.47
N ARG A 60 -4.52 4.66 -2.59
CA ARG A 60 -5.48 5.72 -2.95
C ARG A 60 -5.08 6.61 -4.13
N PRO A 61 -3.89 7.25 -4.17
CA PRO A 61 -3.52 8.12 -5.28
C PRO A 61 -3.45 7.39 -6.64
N TYR A 62 -3.15 6.09 -6.64
CA TYR A 62 -3.12 5.29 -7.87
C TYR A 62 -4.53 5.05 -8.41
N LEU A 63 -5.48 4.69 -7.54
CA LEU A 63 -6.89 4.53 -7.92
C LEU A 63 -7.49 5.85 -8.46
N LEU A 64 -7.16 6.99 -7.84
CA LEU A 64 -7.62 8.29 -8.33
C LEU A 64 -7.07 8.62 -9.74
N ARG A 65 -5.81 8.28 -10.01
CA ARG A 65 -5.21 8.46 -11.35
C ARG A 65 -5.83 7.55 -12.40
N MET A 66 -6.31 6.37 -11.99
CA MET A 66 -7.10 5.48 -12.84
C MET A 66 -8.56 5.95 -13.05
N GLY A 67 -8.96 7.10 -12.50
CA GLY A 67 -10.31 7.65 -12.65
C GLY A 67 -11.36 7.02 -11.71
N VAL A 68 -10.95 6.22 -10.73
CA VAL A 68 -11.88 5.65 -9.75
C VAL A 68 -12.39 6.74 -8.82
N ASN A 69 -13.70 6.95 -8.78
CA ASN A 69 -14.34 7.85 -7.83
C ASN A 69 -14.39 7.20 -6.44
N LEU A 70 -13.43 7.53 -5.60
CA LEU A 70 -13.42 7.18 -4.18
C LEU A 70 -14.33 8.13 -3.40
N SER A 71 -15.64 8.09 -3.67
CA SER A 71 -16.62 8.69 -2.77
C SER A 71 -16.43 8.07 -1.39
N PRO A 72 -16.47 8.87 -0.30
CA PRO A 72 -16.19 8.34 1.03
C PRO A 72 -17.16 7.19 1.31
N PRO A 73 -16.67 5.95 1.55
CA PRO A 73 -17.55 4.88 1.91
C PRO A 73 -18.27 5.26 3.20
N ARG A 74 -19.56 4.95 3.30
CA ARG A 74 -20.34 5.08 4.55
C ARG A 74 -19.79 4.23 5.71
N CYS A 75 -18.70 3.49 5.49
CA CYS A 75 -18.06 2.56 6.42
C CYS A 75 -16.58 2.91 6.75
N TRP A 76 -16.13 4.15 6.56
CA TRP A 76 -14.70 4.51 6.74
C TRP A 76 -14.49 5.59 7.82
N PRO A 77 -14.32 5.23 9.11
CA PRO A 77 -14.22 6.21 10.19
C PRO A 77 -12.80 6.79 10.41
N TRP A 78 -11.77 6.35 9.69
CA TRP A 78 -10.39 6.49 10.18
C TRP A 78 -9.65 7.77 9.84
N ARG A 79 -10.31 8.76 9.23
CA ARG A 79 -9.75 10.12 9.16
C ARG A 79 -9.80 10.87 10.51
N MET A 80 -10.27 10.23 11.59
CA MET A 80 -10.38 10.84 12.91
C MET A 80 -9.28 10.47 13.93
N ARG A 81 -8.27 9.66 13.58
CA ARG A 81 -7.12 9.40 14.48
C ARG A 81 -5.77 9.50 13.77
N ARG A 82 -5.43 10.70 13.31
CA ARG A 82 -4.03 11.14 13.22
C ARG A 82 -3.77 12.04 14.41
N LYS A 83 -3.24 11.49 15.50
CA LYS A 83 -2.56 12.29 16.53
C LYS A 83 -1.06 12.28 16.16
N PRO A 84 -0.37 13.43 16.20
CA PRO A 84 1.07 13.51 15.96
C PRO A 84 1.84 12.62 16.93
#